data_AF-A0A9Q0ERU2-F1
#
_entry.id   AF-A0A9Q0ERU2-F1
#
_cell.length_a   1.000
_cell.length_b   1.000
_cell.length_c   1.000
_cell.angle_alpha   90.00
_cell.angle_beta   90.00
_cell.angle_gamma   90.00
#
_symmetry.space_group_name_H-M   'P 1'
#
loop_
_entity.id
_entity.type
_entity.pdbx_description
1 polymer ?
#
loop_
_entity_poly.entity_id
_entity_poly.type
_entity_poly.pdbx_seq_one_letter_code
_entity_poly.pdbx_strand_id
1 'polypeptide(L)'
;MASSETPPPSLRQGVRIAPHDSSVSVEEALLAAGEQVGHGNLVFASRVNKAVLVFVKSEQMVHQLVASGVIIRDLYVQVSPLSVPSTRVTVSGVPPFIPNELLEVELRRFGKFASGFKTDKSGTAPTVIC
;
A
#
# COMPACT_ATOMS: atom_id res chain seq x y z
N MET A 1 -5.46 -36.46 -0.11
CA MET A 1 -5.66 -35.21 -0.88
C MET A 1 -5.50 -34.06 0.10
N ALA A 2 -4.37 -33.34 0.03
CA ALA A 2 -4.13 -32.19 0.89
C ALA A 2 -4.83 -30.99 0.25
N SER A 3 -5.88 -30.47 0.90
CA SER A 3 -6.45 -29.18 0.57
C SER A 3 -5.37 -28.13 0.72
N SER A 4 -4.91 -27.54 -0.38
CA SER A 4 -4.04 -26.37 -0.33
C SER A 4 -4.91 -25.19 0.13
N GLU A 5 -5.08 -25.04 1.45
CA GLU A 5 -5.61 -23.81 2.01
C GLU A 5 -4.64 -22.69 1.65
N THR A 6 -4.98 -21.95 0.61
CA THR A 6 -4.28 -20.70 0.29
C THR A 6 -4.42 -19.80 1.51
N PRO A 7 -3.31 -19.34 2.12
CA PRO A 7 -3.39 -18.47 3.28
C PRO A 7 -4.24 -17.24 2.95
N PRO A 8 -5.02 -16.72 3.92
CA PRO A 8 -5.86 -15.56 3.69
C PRO A 8 -5.00 -14.40 3.19
N PRO A 9 -5.43 -13.70 2.11
CA PRO A 9 -4.61 -12.68 1.49
C PRO A 9 -4.39 -11.52 2.46
N SER A 10 -3.14 -11.08 2.56
CA SER A 10 -2.75 -9.98 3.45
C SER A 10 -3.14 -8.61 2.86
N LEU A 11 -3.29 -7.59 3.70
CA LEU A 11 -3.56 -6.22 3.23
C LEU A 11 -2.45 -5.66 2.33
N ARG A 12 -1.21 -6.15 2.47
CA ARG A 12 -0.05 -5.79 1.63
C ARG A 12 -0.16 -6.33 0.20
N GLN A 13 -0.91 -7.41 0.03
CA GLN A 13 -1.23 -8.00 -1.27
C GLN A 13 -2.48 -7.40 -1.89
N GLY A 14 -3.11 -6.43 -1.23
CA GLY A 14 -4.39 -5.87 -1.60
C GLY A 14 -4.27 -4.51 -2.27
N VAL A 15 -5.15 -4.28 -3.23
CA VAL A 15 -5.19 -3.10 -4.07
C VAL A 15 -6.63 -2.60 -4.16
N ARG A 16 -6.82 -1.28 -4.12
CA ARG A 16 -8.10 -0.61 -4.31
C ARG A 16 -8.12 0.11 -5.66
N ILE A 17 -9.07 -0.30 -6.49
CA ILE A 17 -9.41 0.31 -7.78
C ILE A 17 -10.71 1.08 -7.57
N ALA A 18 -10.69 2.40 -7.74
CA ALA A 18 -11.88 3.24 -7.56
C ALA A 18 -12.31 3.82 -8.92
N PRO A 19 -13.12 3.09 -9.70
CA PRO A 19 -13.62 3.61 -10.96
C PRO A 19 -14.57 4.80 -10.73
N HIS A 20 -14.56 5.76 -11.66
CA HIS A 20 -15.42 6.94 -11.60
C HIS A 20 -16.92 6.59 -11.73
N ASP A 21 -17.22 5.57 -12.53
CA ASP A 21 -18.57 5.09 -12.75
C ASP A 21 -18.88 3.86 -11.89
N SER A 22 -19.99 3.92 -11.15
CA SER A 22 -20.50 2.77 -10.38
C SER A 22 -21.04 1.64 -11.26
N SER A 23 -21.10 1.82 -12.58
CA SER A 23 -21.55 0.83 -13.56
C SER A 23 -20.46 -0.17 -13.97
N VAL A 24 -19.20 0.07 -13.59
CA VAL A 24 -18.10 -0.87 -13.86
C VAL A 24 -18.38 -2.16 -13.09
N SER A 25 -18.19 -3.35 -13.67
CA SER A 25 -18.36 -4.62 -12.94
C SER A 25 -17.07 -5.02 -12.22
N VAL A 26 -17.16 -5.97 -11.27
CA VAL A 26 -15.95 -6.53 -10.63
C VAL A 26 -15.11 -7.31 -11.66
N GLU A 27 -15.76 -7.95 -12.62
CA GLU A 27 -15.13 -8.70 -13.71
C GLU A 27 -14.32 -7.80 -14.64
N GLU A 28 -14.86 -6.63 -15.02
CA GLU A 28 -14.14 -5.66 -15.84
C GLU A 28 -12.88 -5.13 -15.13
N ALA A 29 -12.98 -4.87 -13.82
CA ALA A 29 -11.83 -4.43 -13.03
C ALA A 29 -10.79 -5.55 -12.87
N LEU A 30 -11.21 -6.80 -12.74
CA LEU A 30 -10.33 -7.98 -12.71
C LEU A 30 -9.64 -8.21 -14.05
N LEU A 31 -10.35 -8.03 -15.17
CA LEU A 31 -9.79 -8.16 -16.51
C LEU A 31 -8.67 -7.13 -16.72
N ALA A 32 -8.96 -5.86 -16.43
CA ALA A 32 -7.98 -4.78 -16.55
C ALA A 32 -6.78 -4.96 -15.62
N ALA A 33 -6.99 -5.43 -14.37
CA ALA A 33 -5.89 -5.76 -13.48
C ALA A 33 -5.08 -6.97 -13.99
N GLY A 34 -5.76 -7.98 -14.53
CA GLY A 34 -5.17 -9.19 -15.10
C GLY A 34 -4.31 -8.94 -16.33
N GLU A 35 -4.62 -7.92 -17.12
CA GLU A 35 -3.76 -7.46 -18.23
C GLU A 35 -2.43 -6.88 -17.75
N GLN A 36 -2.41 -6.24 -16.57
CA GLN A 36 -1.19 -5.61 -16.03
C GLN A 36 -0.28 -6.61 -15.30
N VAL A 37 -0.85 -7.49 -14.48
CA VAL A 37 -0.08 -8.41 -13.62
C VAL A 37 -0.22 -9.89 -13.99
N GLY A 38 -1.05 -10.22 -14.97
CA GLY A 38 -1.38 -11.58 -15.36
C GLY A 38 -2.56 -12.15 -14.58
N HIS A 39 -3.53 -12.70 -15.31
CA HIS A 39 -4.75 -13.31 -14.77
C HIS A 39 -4.52 -14.41 -13.73
N GLY A 40 -3.46 -15.20 -13.89
CA GLY A 40 -3.09 -16.27 -12.94
C GLY A 40 -2.54 -15.78 -11.59
N ASN A 41 -2.31 -14.48 -11.43
CA ASN A 41 -1.77 -13.87 -10.21
C ASN A 41 -2.83 -13.21 -9.33
N LEU A 42 -4.08 -13.17 -9.78
CA LEU A 42 -5.22 -12.67 -9.02
C LEU A 42 -5.70 -13.77 -8.06
N VAL A 43 -5.94 -13.42 -6.80
CA VAL A 43 -6.35 -14.35 -5.74
C VAL A 43 -7.82 -14.15 -5.39
N PHE A 44 -8.21 -12.90 -5.16
CA PHE A 44 -9.56 -12.56 -4.73
C PHE A 44 -9.92 -11.16 -5.21
N ALA A 45 -11.20 -10.90 -5.46
CA ALA A 45 -11.69 -9.55 -5.63
C ALA A 45 -13.08 -9.40 -5.03
N SER A 46 -13.36 -8.18 -4.55
CA SER A 46 -14.65 -7.85 -3.98
C SER A 46 -14.95 -6.36 -4.15
N ARG A 47 -16.23 -6.02 -4.28
CA ARG A 47 -16.68 -4.62 -4.35
C ARG A 47 -16.95 -4.09 -2.95
N VAL A 48 -16.35 -2.96 -2.62
CA VAL A 48 -16.51 -2.26 -1.33
C VAL A 48 -16.68 -0.76 -1.59
N ASN A 49 -17.80 -0.17 -1.14
CA ASN A 49 -18.04 1.28 -1.18
C ASN A 49 -17.70 1.94 -2.54
N LYS A 50 -18.26 1.42 -3.63
CA LYS A 50 -18.02 1.83 -5.04
C LYS A 50 -16.63 1.53 -5.60
N ALA A 51 -15.69 1.08 -4.78
CA ALA A 51 -14.38 0.60 -5.24
C ALA A 51 -14.40 -0.93 -5.42
N VAL A 52 -13.47 -1.43 -6.22
CA VAL A 52 -13.16 -2.86 -6.34
C VAL A 52 -11.82 -3.10 -5.66
N LEU A 53 -11.82 -3.99 -4.67
CA LEU A 53 -10.63 -4.50 -4.03
C LEU A 53 -10.16 -5.73 -4.76
N VAL A 54 -8.87 -5.79 -5.07
CA VAL A 54 -8.23 -6.90 -5.76
C VAL A 54 -7.02 -7.34 -4.95
N PHE A 55 -6.90 -8.63 -4.68
CA PHE A 55 -5.75 -9.23 -4.02
C PHE A 55 -4.94 -10.04 -5.02
N VAL A 56 -3.62 -9.86 -4.97
CA VAL A 56 -2.64 -10.53 -5.84
C VAL A 56 -1.74 -11.46 -5.04
N LYS A 57 -1.05 -12.37 -5.71
CA LYS A 57 -0.15 -13.33 -5.05
C LYS A 57 1.07 -12.68 -4.38
N SER A 58 1.62 -11.60 -4.95
CA SER A 58 2.88 -10.98 -4.50
C SER A 58 2.72 -9.47 -4.29
N GLU A 59 3.38 -8.92 -3.26
CA GLU A 59 3.45 -7.47 -2.99
C GLU A 59 4.16 -6.71 -4.11
N GLN A 60 5.08 -7.34 -4.84
CA GLN A 60 5.73 -6.72 -6.01
C GLN A 60 4.72 -6.37 -7.12
N MET A 61 3.70 -7.23 -7.30
CA MET A 61 2.63 -7.00 -8.27
C MET A 61 1.72 -5.84 -7.85
N VAL A 62 1.58 -5.60 -6.54
CA VAL A 62 0.86 -4.42 -6.02
C VAL A 62 1.59 -3.14 -6.43
N HIS A 63 2.91 -3.09 -6.24
CA HIS A 63 3.70 -1.92 -6.66
C HIS A 63 3.60 -1.68 -8.17
N GLN A 64 3.62 -2.76 -8.97
CA GLN A 64 3.43 -2.67 -10.41
C GLN A 64 2.05 -2.09 -10.77
N LEU A 65 0.96 -2.62 -10.20
CA LEU A 65 -0.40 -2.13 -10.43
C LEU A 65 -0.61 -0.67 -10.01
N VAL A 66 0.03 -0.25 -8.91
CA VAL A 66 -0.06 1.12 -8.42
C VAL A 66 0.70 2.07 -9.34
N ALA A 67 1.84 1.64 -9.89
CA ALA A 67 2.64 2.44 -10.82
C ALA A 67 2.01 2.49 -12.24
N SER A 68 1.47 1.38 -12.73
CA SER A 68 0.87 1.30 -14.06
C SER A 68 -0.56 1.83 -14.11
N GLY A 69 -1.29 1.76 -13.00
CA GLY A 69 -2.74 1.90 -12.98
C GLY A 69 -3.43 0.77 -13.74
N VAL A 70 -4.73 0.94 -14.00
CA VAL A 70 -5.52 0.05 -14.86
C VAL A 70 -6.36 0.85 -15.84
N ILE A 71 -6.63 0.29 -17.01
CA ILE A 71 -7.47 0.91 -18.04
C ILE A 71 -8.78 0.13 -18.09
N ILE A 72 -9.89 0.80 -17.81
CA ILE A 72 -11.23 0.20 -17.84
C ILE A 72 -12.05 0.98 -18.86
N ARG A 73 -12.53 0.33 -19.93
CA ARG A 73 -13.28 0.97 -21.03
C ARG A 73 -12.55 2.21 -21.58
N ASP A 74 -11.25 2.07 -21.86
CA ASP A 74 -10.36 3.13 -22.33
C ASP A 74 -10.17 4.32 -21.37
N LEU A 75 -10.65 4.22 -20.13
CA LEU A 75 -10.43 5.21 -19.07
C LEU A 75 -9.34 4.74 -18.12
N TYR A 76 -8.33 5.58 -17.93
CA TYR A 76 -7.31 5.36 -16.93
C TYR A 76 -7.90 5.53 -15.53
N VAL A 77 -7.82 4.48 -14.72
CA VAL A 77 -8.26 4.49 -13.33
C VAL A 77 -7.03 4.37 -12.44
N GLN A 78 -6.85 5.37 -11.56
CA GLN A 78 -5.76 5.34 -10.60
C GLN A 78 -6.01 4.27 -9.53
N VAL A 79 -4.95 3.53 -9.25
CA VAL A 79 -4.95 2.40 -8.34
C VAL A 79 -4.21 2.79 -7.05
N SER A 80 -4.75 2.38 -5.90
CA SER A 80 -4.15 2.68 -4.59
C SER A 80 -3.92 1.39 -3.79
N PRO A 81 -2.77 1.20 -3.13
CA PRO A 81 -2.54 0.02 -2.30
C PRO A 81 -3.43 0.06 -1.05
N LEU A 82 -3.85 -1.11 -0.55
CA LEU A 82 -4.67 -1.20 0.67
C LEU A 82 -3.85 -1.00 1.95
N SER A 83 -2.59 -1.45 1.94
CA SER A 83 -1.62 -1.07 2.94
C SER A 83 -0.72 -0.01 2.35
N VAL A 84 -0.71 1.18 2.95
CA VAL A 84 0.34 2.15 2.64
C VAL A 84 1.64 1.56 3.20
N PRO A 85 2.70 1.38 2.39
CA PRO A 85 3.97 0.92 2.91
C PRO A 85 4.52 2.02 3.82
N SER A 86 4.36 1.83 5.13
CA SER A 86 4.94 2.75 6.11
C SER A 86 6.35 2.29 6.45
N THR A 87 7.31 3.20 6.34
CA THR A 87 8.72 2.91 6.60
C THR A 87 9.05 3.38 8.00
N ARG A 88 9.34 2.44 8.90
CA ARG A 88 9.85 2.78 10.24
C ARG A 88 11.32 3.19 10.11
N VAL A 89 11.61 4.44 10.46
CA VAL A 89 12.97 4.99 10.50
C VAL A 89 13.36 5.21 11.96
N THR A 90 14.51 4.66 12.36
CA THR A 90 15.11 4.89 13.68
C THR A 90 16.33 5.77 13.50
N VAL A 91 16.35 6.94 14.14
CA VAL A 91 17.52 7.83 14.14
C VAL A 91 18.33 7.54 15.40
N SER A 92 19.57 7.10 15.25
CA SER A 92 20.49 6.83 16.37
C SER A 92 21.65 7.83 16.39
N GLY A 93 22.26 8.02 17.56
CA GLY A 93 23.40 8.92 17.72
C GLY A 93 23.04 10.41 17.77
N VAL A 94 21.77 10.74 18.00
CA VAL A 94 21.32 12.13 18.20
C VAL A 94 21.75 12.59 19.59
N PRO A 95 22.55 13.65 19.72
CA PRO A 95 22.90 14.24 21.00
C PRO A 95 21.65 14.77 21.75
N PRO A 96 21.60 14.70 23.09
CA PRO A 96 20.42 15.01 23.89
C PRO A 96 19.99 16.49 23.86
N PHE A 97 20.82 17.37 23.31
CA PHE A 97 20.51 18.80 23.13
C PHE A 97 19.76 19.10 21.83
N ILE A 98 19.64 18.14 20.91
CA ILE A 98 18.88 18.33 19.66
C ILE A 98 17.41 18.03 19.94
N PRO A 99 16.52 19.02 19.84
CA PRO A 99 15.09 18.82 20.05
C PRO A 99 14.45 18.10 18.85
N ASN A 100 13.42 17.30 19.11
CA ASN A 100 12.76 16.49 18.08
C ASN A 100 12.14 17.33 16.95
N GLU A 101 11.80 18.59 17.22
CA GLU A 101 11.27 19.55 16.25
C GLU A 101 12.27 19.83 15.12
N LEU A 102 13.57 19.89 15.43
CA LEU A 102 14.60 20.07 14.40
C LEU A 102 14.74 18.82 13.54
N LEU A 103 14.63 17.63 14.14
CA LEU A 103 14.61 16.37 13.43
C LEU A 103 13.38 16.26 12.52
N GLU A 104 12.21 16.70 12.98
CA GLU A 104 10.98 16.75 12.18
C GLU A 104 11.17 17.61 10.93
N VAL A 105 11.73 18.81 11.07
CA VAL A 105 11.93 19.73 9.95
C VAL A 105 12.85 19.13 8.90
N GLU A 106 13.94 18.49 9.32
CA GLU A 106 14.92 17.92 8.38
C GLU A 106 14.38 16.65 7.72
N LEU A 107 13.70 15.78 8.49
CA LEU A 107 13.14 14.54 7.97
C LEU A 107 11.88 14.76 7.12
N ARG A 108 11.12 15.84 7.32
CA ARG A 108 10.01 16.24 6.43
C ARG A 108 10.45 16.47 4.98
N ARG A 109 11.73 16.77 4.75
CA ARG A 109 12.29 16.90 3.40
C ARG A 109 12.26 15.57 2.63
N PHE A 110 12.28 14.45 3.35
CA PHE A 110 12.30 13.11 2.76
C PHE A 110 10.90 12.49 2.62
N GLY A 111 9.87 13.08 3.25
CA GLY A 111 8.51 12.57 3.13
C GLY A 111 7.56 13.11 4.20
N LYS A 112 6.29 12.70 4.08
CA LYS A 112 5.29 12.93 5.13
C LYS A 112 5.41 11.83 6.18
N PHE A 113 5.17 12.18 7.43
CA PHE A 113 5.13 11.20 8.50
C PHE A 113 3.73 10.63 8.72
N ALA A 114 3.63 9.32 8.87
CA ALA A 114 2.42 8.67 9.36
C ALA A 114 2.26 8.76 10.88
N SER A 115 3.34 9.00 11.64
CA SER A 115 3.29 9.17 13.10
C SER A 115 4.24 10.26 13.62
N GLY A 116 4.02 10.73 14.85
CA GLY A 116 5.02 11.52 15.59
C GLY A 116 6.19 10.66 16.09
N PHE A 117 7.22 11.32 16.60
CA PHE A 117 8.40 10.69 17.21
C PHE A 117 8.03 9.94 18.50
N LYS A 118 8.52 8.70 18.62
CA LYS A 118 8.46 7.91 19.86
C LYS A 118 9.87 7.64 20.36
N THR A 119 10.15 8.04 21.60
CA THR A 119 11.38 7.68 22.31
C THR A 119 11.24 6.26 22.85
N ASP A 120 12.12 5.35 22.41
CA ASP A 120 12.18 4.02 23.02
C ASP A 120 12.72 4.11 24.46
N LYS A 121 12.29 3.18 25.32
CA LYS A 121 12.57 3.17 26.78
C LYS A 121 14.06 3.14 27.17
N SER A 122 14.98 3.02 26.21
CA SER A 122 16.43 3.13 26.40
C SER A 122 16.96 4.57 26.41
N GLY A 123 16.12 5.56 26.10
CA GLY A 123 16.45 6.98 26.22
C GLY A 123 17.45 7.50 25.18
N THR A 124 17.77 6.74 24.12
CA THR A 124 18.87 7.09 23.19
C THR A 124 18.51 7.17 21.71
N ALA A 125 17.26 6.87 21.31
CA ALA A 125 16.89 6.93 19.88
C ALA A 125 15.42 7.30 19.66
N PRO A 126 15.13 8.41 18.96
CA PRO A 126 13.79 8.72 18.50
C PRO A 126 13.43 7.90 17.23
N THR A 127 12.26 7.26 17.25
CA THR A 127 11.71 6.43 16.17
C THR A 127 10.52 7.13 15.51
N VAL A 128 10.42 7.09 14.17
CA VAL A 128 9.24 7.57 13.43
C VAL A 128 8.78 6.54 12.42
N ILE A 129 7.47 6.52 12.15
CA ILE A 129 6.88 5.80 11.04
C ILE A 129 6.57 6.84 9.95
N CYS A 130 7.27 6.75 8.83
CA CYS A 130 7.02 7.54 7.63
C CYS A 130 5.91 6.90 6.81
#